data_AF-A0A3C0AE22-F1
#
_entry.id   AF-A0A3C0AE22-F1
#
_cell.length_a   1.000
_cell.length_b   1.000
_cell.length_c   1.000
_cell.angle_alpha   90.00
_cell.angle_beta   90.00
_cell.angle_gamma   90.00
#
_symmetry.space_group_name_H-M   'P 1'
#
loop_
_entity.id
_entity.type
_entity.pdbx_description
1 polymer ?
#
loop_
_entity_poly.entity_id
_entity_poly.type
_entity_poly.pdbx_seq_one_letter_code
_entity_poly.pdbx_strand_id
1 'polypeptide(L)'
;LAAGTLGRAVPGTIYIDVNAADDGWFVDATPADNSEFSSASELSLIALPDSEAAGYVDLWTVILHELGHLLGYDHADDGVMQESLTPGERRLADWQSETDAFFGTLTDDAELSVF
;
A
#
# COMPACT_ATOMS: atom_id res chain seq x y z
N LEU A 1 -7.14 -4.15 18.27
CA LEU A 1 -6.05 -3.27 18.79
C LEU A 1 -6.70 -2.23 19.72
N ALA A 2 -6.14 -1.02 19.93
CA ALA A 2 -6.97 0.07 20.45
C ALA A 2 -8.07 0.40 19.41
N ALA A 3 -9.17 1.03 19.83
CA ALA A 3 -10.25 1.38 18.90
C ALA A 3 -9.73 2.32 17.79
N GLY A 4 -10.06 2.03 16.54
CA GLY A 4 -9.59 2.78 15.37
C GLY A 4 -8.16 2.45 14.91
N THR A 5 -7.43 1.56 15.59
CA THR A 5 -6.09 1.14 15.15
C THR A 5 -6.18 -0.05 14.20
N LEU A 6 -5.68 0.13 12.97
CA LEU A 6 -5.70 -0.90 11.90
C LEU A 6 -4.56 -1.91 12.01
N GLY A 7 -3.38 -1.45 12.41
CA GLY A 7 -2.16 -2.24 12.51
C GLY A 7 -1.28 -1.78 13.68
N ARG A 8 -0.33 -2.63 14.06
CA ARG A 8 0.77 -2.23 14.95
C ARG A 8 1.99 -3.13 14.77
N ALA A 9 3.10 -2.52 14.42
CA ALA A 9 4.42 -3.12 14.42
C ALA A 9 5.05 -3.12 15.82
N VAL A 10 5.63 -4.25 16.19
CA VAL A 10 6.56 -4.40 17.31
C VAL A 10 7.77 -5.21 16.83
N PRO A 11 8.92 -5.21 17.52
CA PRO A 11 10.10 -5.94 17.05
C PRO A 11 9.80 -7.39 16.65
N GLY A 12 9.92 -7.68 15.36
CA GLY A 12 9.71 -9.01 14.77
C GLY A 12 8.25 -9.46 14.64
N THR A 13 7.25 -8.60 14.85
CA THR A 13 5.83 -8.98 14.72
C THR A 13 4.96 -7.80 14.29
N ILE A 14 4.10 -8.03 13.30
CA ILE A 14 3.02 -7.10 12.92
C ILE A 14 1.70 -7.68 13.43
N TYR A 15 0.95 -6.87 14.18
CA TYR A 15 -0.42 -7.16 14.57
C TYR A 15 -1.36 -6.41 13.62
N ILE A 16 -2.37 -7.11 13.10
CA ILE A 16 -3.42 -6.54 12.26
C ILE A 16 -4.74 -6.64 13.01
N ASP A 17 -5.57 -5.61 12.92
CA ASP A 17 -6.90 -5.64 13.51
C ASP A 17 -7.79 -6.68 12.81
N VAL A 18 -8.66 -7.36 13.55
CA VAL A 18 -9.39 -8.51 13.00
C VAL A 18 -10.46 -8.10 11.98
N ASN A 19 -11.02 -6.90 12.11
CA ASN A 19 -12.13 -6.42 11.28
C ASN A 19 -11.93 -4.99 10.75
N ALA A 20 -10.67 -4.55 10.67
CA ALA A 20 -10.29 -3.22 10.17
C ALA A 20 -11.06 -2.08 10.85
N ALA A 21 -11.14 -2.10 12.19
CA ALA A 21 -11.91 -1.09 12.94
C ALA A 21 -13.40 -0.99 12.52
N ASP A 22 -14.02 -2.14 12.25
CA ASP A 22 -15.43 -2.32 11.80
C ASP A 22 -15.70 -1.98 10.33
N ASP A 23 -14.71 -1.50 9.56
CA ASP A 23 -14.86 -1.21 8.12
C ASP A 23 -14.63 -2.44 7.22
N GLY A 24 -13.98 -3.49 7.72
CA GLY A 24 -13.64 -4.69 6.97
C GLY A 24 -12.40 -4.54 6.06
N TRP A 25 -11.78 -5.68 5.73
CA TRP A 25 -10.56 -5.73 4.92
C TRP A 25 -10.85 -5.94 3.45
N PHE A 26 -10.26 -5.09 2.61
CA PHE A 26 -10.02 -5.40 1.21
C PHE A 26 -8.70 -6.16 1.09
N VAL A 27 -8.76 -7.36 0.51
CA VAL A 27 -7.60 -8.20 0.20
C VAL A 27 -7.49 -8.26 -1.31
N ASP A 28 -6.54 -7.51 -1.84
CA ASP A 28 -6.32 -7.42 -3.28
C ASP A 28 -5.71 -8.70 -3.84
N ALA A 29 -6.35 -9.26 -4.87
CA ALA A 29 -5.85 -10.43 -5.59
C ALA A 29 -4.78 -10.06 -6.64
N THR A 30 -4.73 -8.80 -7.05
CA THR A 30 -3.85 -8.24 -8.08
C THR A 30 -3.15 -6.95 -7.63
N PRO A 31 -2.43 -6.96 -6.49
CA PRO A 31 -1.86 -5.74 -5.88
C PRO A 31 -0.88 -4.94 -6.75
N ALA A 32 -0.40 -5.53 -7.86
CA ALA A 32 0.51 -4.87 -8.79
C ALA A 32 -0.20 -4.09 -9.92
N ASP A 33 -1.49 -4.31 -10.18
CA ASP A 33 -2.21 -3.64 -11.28
C ASP A 33 -3.11 -2.48 -10.83
N ASN A 34 -3.53 -2.47 -9.56
CA ASN A 34 -4.42 -1.47 -8.98
C ASN A 34 -5.76 -1.31 -9.74
N SER A 35 -6.27 -2.38 -10.35
CA SER A 35 -7.44 -2.32 -11.24
C SER A 35 -8.73 -1.83 -10.57
N GLU A 36 -8.81 -1.92 -9.25
CA GLU A 36 -9.93 -1.53 -8.40
C GLU A 36 -9.93 -0.03 -8.07
N PHE A 37 -8.88 0.69 -8.45
CA PHE A 37 -8.62 2.07 -8.03
C PHE A 37 -8.39 3.01 -9.20
N SER A 38 -8.50 4.31 -8.90
CA SER A 38 -8.16 5.42 -9.78
C SER A 38 -7.21 6.38 -9.06
N SER A 39 -6.38 7.11 -9.81
CA SER A 39 -5.43 8.05 -9.20
C SER A 39 -6.14 9.25 -8.57
N ALA A 40 -5.75 9.58 -7.34
CA ALA A 40 -6.23 10.75 -6.62
C ALA A 40 -5.10 11.79 -6.41
N SER A 41 -3.88 11.32 -6.16
CA SER A 41 -2.64 12.12 -6.14
C SER A 41 -1.45 11.26 -6.58
N GLU A 42 -0.22 11.77 -6.47
CA GLU A 42 0.99 11.01 -6.80
C GLU A 42 1.16 9.74 -5.94
N LEU A 43 0.80 9.82 -4.65
CA LEU A 43 0.97 8.71 -3.70
C LEU A 43 -0.36 8.16 -3.15
N SER A 44 -1.49 8.46 -3.80
CA SER A 44 -2.81 8.03 -3.35
C SER A 44 -3.69 7.61 -4.51
N LEU A 45 -4.38 6.50 -4.31
CA LEU A 45 -5.44 6.00 -5.16
C LEU A 45 -6.77 5.94 -4.38
N ILE A 46 -7.88 6.09 -5.09
CA ILE A 46 -9.24 5.96 -4.56
C ILE A 46 -9.98 4.87 -5.34
N ALA A 47 -10.64 3.99 -4.61
CA ALA A 47 -11.42 2.88 -5.15
C ALA A 47 -12.52 3.37 -6.10
N LEU A 48 -12.69 2.66 -7.20
CA LEU A 48 -13.79 2.87 -8.11
C LEU A 48 -15.13 2.55 -7.40
N PRO A 49 -16.24 3.27 -7.66
CA PRO A 49 -17.50 3.10 -6.93
C PRO A 49 -18.09 1.68 -6.93
N ASP A 50 -17.78 0.88 -7.96
CA ASP A 50 -18.30 -0.49 -8.13
C ASP A 50 -17.22 -1.58 -7.95
N SER A 51 -16.02 -1.22 -7.45
CA SER A 51 -14.96 -2.20 -7.20
C SER A 51 -15.09 -2.87 -5.84
N GLU A 52 -14.45 -4.02 -5.67
CA GLU A 52 -14.42 -4.76 -4.39
C GLU A 52 -13.70 -3.99 -3.28
N ALA A 53 -12.89 -2.98 -3.62
CA ALA A 53 -12.20 -2.13 -2.66
C ALA A 53 -13.10 -1.03 -2.08
N ALA A 54 -14.22 -0.71 -2.71
CA ALA A 54 -15.07 0.40 -2.31
C ALA A 54 -15.65 0.19 -0.89
N GLY A 55 -15.33 1.10 0.03
CA GLY A 55 -15.82 1.08 1.40
C GLY A 55 -15.10 0.11 2.34
N TYR A 56 -14.01 -0.53 1.90
CA TYR A 56 -13.18 -1.43 2.72
C TYR A 56 -11.77 -0.85 2.90
N VAL A 57 -11.08 -1.26 3.96
CA VAL A 57 -9.69 -0.83 4.24
C VAL A 57 -8.71 -1.69 3.45
N ASP A 58 -7.81 -1.05 2.70
CA ASP A 58 -6.79 -1.75 1.93
C ASP A 58 -5.73 -2.40 2.83
N LEU A 59 -5.76 -3.74 2.96
CA LEU A 59 -4.83 -4.47 3.82
C LEU A 59 -3.38 -4.33 3.34
N TRP A 60 -3.17 -4.21 2.03
CA TRP A 60 -1.84 -4.05 1.46
C TRP A 60 -1.16 -2.77 1.96
N THR A 61 -1.87 -1.64 1.92
CA THR A 61 -1.40 -0.37 2.47
C THR A 61 -1.02 -0.50 3.95
N VAL A 62 -1.87 -1.11 4.78
CA VAL A 62 -1.58 -1.28 6.22
C VAL A 62 -0.35 -2.15 6.45
N ILE A 63 -0.19 -3.26 5.72
CA ILE A 63 1.00 -4.11 5.86
C ILE A 63 2.27 -3.34 5.49
N LEU A 64 2.26 -2.56 4.42
CA LEU A 64 3.41 -1.75 4.02
C LEU A 64 3.75 -0.67 5.05
N HIS A 65 2.73 -0.01 5.62
CA HIS A 65 2.91 0.96 6.71
C HIS A 65 3.64 0.34 7.91
N GLU A 66 3.16 -0.80 8.39
CA GLU A 66 3.76 -1.48 9.55
C GLU A 66 5.15 -2.04 9.25
N LEU A 67 5.39 -2.50 8.02
CA LEU A 67 6.74 -2.87 7.56
C LEU A 67 7.68 -1.66 7.58
N GLY A 68 7.20 -0.47 7.18
CA GLY A 68 7.96 0.78 7.29
C GLY A 68 8.39 1.06 8.72
N HIS A 69 7.49 0.89 9.70
CA HIS A 69 7.85 1.00 11.12
C HIS A 69 8.91 -0.02 11.56
N LEU A 70 8.84 -1.27 11.10
CA LEU A 70 9.88 -2.27 11.38
C LEU A 70 11.24 -1.92 10.76
N LEU A 71 11.24 -1.20 9.64
CA LEU A 71 12.45 -0.69 8.98
C LEU A 71 12.97 0.63 9.59
N GLY A 72 12.24 1.20 10.54
CA GLY A 72 12.63 2.41 11.28
C GLY A 72 12.12 3.72 10.69
N TYR A 73 11.11 3.68 9.82
CA TYR A 73 10.42 4.88 9.33
C TYR A 73 9.36 5.34 10.34
N ASP A 74 9.35 6.65 10.60
CA ASP A 74 8.26 7.32 11.31
C ASP A 74 7.11 7.65 10.35
N HIS A 75 5.99 8.15 10.89
CA HIS A 75 4.90 8.64 10.05
C HIS A 75 5.36 9.77 9.11
N ALA A 76 4.71 9.85 7.95
CA ALA A 76 4.87 10.91 6.98
C ALA A 76 3.54 11.63 6.73
N ASP A 77 3.60 12.78 6.06
CA ASP A 77 2.40 13.54 5.69
C ASP A 77 1.61 12.87 4.54
N ASP A 78 2.26 12.04 3.73
CA ASP A 78 1.70 11.34 2.57
C ASP A 78 2.28 9.92 2.38
N GLY A 79 1.73 9.22 1.37
CA GLY A 79 2.14 7.86 1.01
C GLY A 79 1.84 6.81 2.06
N VAL A 80 2.51 5.66 1.94
CA VAL A 80 2.29 4.48 2.81
C VAL A 80 2.55 4.76 4.30
N MET A 81 3.39 5.75 4.63
CA MET A 81 3.71 6.09 6.02
C MET A 81 2.73 7.12 6.63
N GLN A 82 1.67 7.51 5.92
CA GLN A 82 0.63 8.36 6.50
C GLN A 82 -0.08 7.65 7.66
N GLU A 83 -0.29 8.36 8.78
CA GLU A 83 -0.86 7.79 10.03
C GLU A 83 -2.27 7.21 9.87
N SER A 84 -3.07 7.80 8.99
CA SER A 84 -4.48 7.45 8.81
C SER A 84 -4.76 6.93 7.41
N LEU A 85 -5.61 5.91 7.31
CA LEU A 85 -6.12 5.36 6.07
C LEU A 85 -7.64 5.35 6.08
N THR A 86 -8.27 5.96 5.08
CA THR A 86 -9.72 5.93 4.92
C THR A 86 -10.13 4.69 4.13
N PRO A 87 -11.29 4.04 4.41
CA PRO A 87 -11.81 2.99 3.55
C PRO A 87 -11.94 3.44 2.09
N GLY A 88 -11.57 2.55 1.17
CA GLY A 88 -11.51 2.83 -0.27
C GLY A 88 -10.25 3.58 -0.72
N GLU A 89 -9.30 3.88 0.15
CA GLU A 89 -8.01 4.45 -0.25
C GLU A 89 -6.92 3.38 -0.33
N ARG A 90 -6.01 3.54 -1.29
CA ARG A 90 -4.71 2.87 -1.31
C ARG A 90 -3.61 3.91 -1.33
N ARG A 91 -2.60 3.73 -0.47
CA ARG A 91 -1.41 4.58 -0.45
C ARG A 91 -0.28 3.91 -1.21
N LEU A 92 0.43 4.69 -2.01
CA LEU A 92 1.62 4.23 -2.73
C LEU A 92 2.87 4.66 -1.99
N ALA A 93 3.95 3.89 -2.17
CA ALA A 93 5.25 4.26 -1.66
C ALA A 93 5.95 5.18 -2.66
N ASP A 94 6.71 6.19 -2.19
CA ASP A 94 7.41 7.11 -3.10
C ASP A 94 8.45 6.38 -3.98
N TRP A 95 9.05 5.30 -3.43
CA TRP A 95 10.12 4.55 -4.06
C TRP A 95 9.66 3.54 -5.10
N GLN A 96 8.34 3.26 -5.21
CA GLN A 96 7.85 2.43 -6.32
C GLN A 96 8.15 3.09 -7.66
N SER A 97 7.97 4.41 -7.76
CA SER A 97 8.23 5.16 -8.99
C SER A 97 9.70 5.08 -9.43
N GLU A 98 10.64 5.27 -8.49
CA GLU A 98 12.08 5.22 -8.78
C GLU A 98 12.56 3.78 -9.04
N THR A 99 12.02 2.80 -8.31
CA THR A 99 12.37 1.39 -8.48
C THR A 99 11.87 0.86 -9.82
N ASP A 100 10.62 1.15 -10.19
CA ASP A 100 10.05 0.77 -11.48
C ASP A 100 10.76 1.48 -12.63
N ALA A 101 11.11 2.75 -12.48
CA ALA A 101 11.92 3.47 -13.47
C ALA A 101 13.31 2.84 -13.63
N PHE A 102 13.98 2.49 -12.52
CA PHE A 102 15.28 1.83 -12.55
C PHE A 102 15.21 0.47 -13.26
N PHE A 103 14.27 -0.40 -12.91
CA PHE A 103 14.17 -1.71 -13.57
C PHE A 103 13.60 -1.64 -14.99
N GLY A 104 12.75 -0.65 -15.30
CA GLY A 104 12.31 -0.36 -16.66
C GLY A 104 13.47 0.06 -17.58
N THR A 105 14.44 0.83 -17.06
CA THR A 105 15.65 1.17 -17.82
C THR A 105 16.56 -0.03 -18.07
N LEU A 106 16.57 -1.01 -17.15
CA LEU A 106 17.33 -2.24 -17.33
C LEU A 106 16.75 -3.16 -18.40
N THR A 107 15.43 -3.12 -18.64
CA THR A 107 14.81 -3.86 -19.74
C THR A 107 15.05 -3.22 -21.11
N ASP A 108 15.25 -1.91 -21.19
CA ASP A 108 15.62 -1.21 -22.43
C ASP A 108 17.09 -1.44 -22.82
N ASP A 109 18.00 -1.57 -21.84
CA ASP A 109 19.43 -1.87 -22.07
C ASP A 109 19.74 -3.38 -22.15
N ALA A 110 18.78 -4.24 -21.81
CA ALA A 110 18.89 -5.69 -21.94
C ALA A 110 18.25 -6.21 -23.24
N GLU A 111 18.60 -5.60 -24.38
CA GLU A 111 18.75 -6.38 -25.60
C GLU A 111 19.82 -7.44 -25.29
N LEU A 112 19.34 -8.61 -24.87
CA LEU A 112 20.11 -9.79 -24.53
C LEU A 112 21.22 -9.99 -25.56
N SER A 113 22.44 -9.59 -25.20
CA SER A 113 23.66 -10.07 -25.84
C SER A 113 23.70 -11.58 -25.60
N VAL A 114 23.03 -12.32 -26.49
CA VAL A 114 23.12 -13.76 -26.63
C VAL A 114 24.59 -14.08 -26.87
N PHE A 115 25.27 -14.54 -25.83
CA PHE A 115 26.45 -15.39 -25.97
C PHE A 115 26.00 -16.83 -26.15
#